data_AF-A0A833PFP2-F1
#
_entry.id   AF-A0A833PFP2-F1
#
_cell.length_a   1.000
_cell.length_b   1.000
_cell.length_c   1.000
_cell.angle_alpha   90.00
_cell.angle_beta   90.00
_cell.angle_gamma   90.00
#
_symmetry.space_group_name_H-M   'P 1'
#
loop_
_entity.id
_entity.type
_entity.pdbx_description
1 polymer ?
#
loop_
_entity_poly.entity_id
_entity_poly.type
_entity_poly.pdbx_seq_one_letter_code
_entity_poly.pdbx_strand_id
1 'polypeptide(L)'
;MNIEHVQAVDLAITSRHSVRAFLDQPIDTQFIKDILNVACRAPSGSNTQPWKVFVVSGKKRQELIDRVCALQVEIIKQPELAQRYTAPFAYYPSTSFY
;
A
#
# COMPACT_ATOMS: atom_id res chain seq x y z
N MET A 1 9.59 10.33 -31.30
CA MET A 1 9.12 10.15 -29.91
C MET A 1 7.80 10.90 -29.80
N ASN A 2 6.73 10.27 -29.32
CA ASN A 2 5.44 10.97 -29.17
C ASN A 2 5.54 11.92 -27.96
N ILE A 3 5.48 13.22 -28.21
CA ILE A 3 5.62 14.26 -27.18
C ILE A 3 4.52 14.14 -26.12
N GLU A 4 3.29 13.79 -26.52
CA GLU A 4 2.17 13.62 -25.59
C GLU A 4 2.44 12.49 -24.59
N HIS A 5 3.04 11.39 -25.05
CA HIS A 5 3.38 10.27 -24.17
C HIS A 5 4.46 10.63 -23.16
N VAL A 6 5.47 11.41 -23.57
CA VAL A 6 6.53 11.88 -22.65
C VAL A 6 5.93 12.78 -21.58
N GLN A 7 5.11 13.75 -21.98
CA GLN A 7 4.44 14.68 -21.06
C GLN A 7 3.53 13.94 -20.07
N ALA A 8 2.80 12.91 -20.52
CA ALA A 8 1.95 12.11 -19.65
C ALA A 8 2.76 11.37 -18.56
N VAL A 9 3.93 10.82 -18.92
CA VAL A 9 4.82 10.14 -17.96
C VAL A 9 5.42 11.14 -16.97
N ASP A 10 5.93 12.27 -17.45
CA ASP A 10 6.50 13.32 -16.59
C ASP A 10 5.46 13.84 -15.60
N LEU A 11 4.23 14.09 -16.05
CA LEU A 11 3.14 14.53 -15.20
C LEU A 11 2.79 13.48 -14.13
N ALA A 12 2.61 12.21 -14.52
CA ALA A 12 2.28 11.13 -13.59
C ALA A 12 3.34 10.97 -12.48
N ILE A 13 4.61 11.15 -12.82
CA ILE A 13 5.72 11.07 -11.86
C ILE A 13 5.75 12.30 -10.95
N THR A 14 5.68 13.50 -11.52
CA THR A 14 5.87 14.77 -10.79
C THR A 14 4.65 15.18 -9.96
N SER A 15 3.43 14.78 -10.36
CA SER A 15 2.21 15.09 -9.60
C SER A 15 1.96 14.13 -8.43
N ARG A 16 2.65 12.99 -8.38
CA ARG A 16 2.44 11.96 -7.36
C ARG A 16 2.89 12.46 -5.99
N HIS A 17 1.97 12.38 -5.02
CA HIS A 17 2.23 12.69 -3.62
C HIS A 17 1.50 11.68 -2.71
N SER A 18 1.86 11.66 -1.42
CA SER A 18 1.23 10.77 -0.44
C SER A 18 -0.12 11.33 0.01
N VAL A 19 -1.19 10.88 -0.65
CA VAL A 19 -2.58 11.21 -0.28
C VAL A 19 -2.98 10.40 0.96
N ARG A 20 -3.58 11.07 1.96
CA ARG A 20 -3.98 10.47 3.25
C ARG A 20 -5.48 10.54 3.56
N ALA A 21 -6.28 11.10 2.65
CA ALA A 21 -7.73 11.14 2.71
C ALA A 21 -8.29 10.91 1.31
N PHE A 22 -9.31 10.05 1.19
CA PHE A 22 -9.91 9.65 -0.07
C PHE A 22 -11.42 9.87 0.00
N LEU A 23 -12.03 10.12 -1.16
CA LEU A 23 -13.49 10.17 -1.28
C LEU A 23 -14.08 8.77 -1.04
N ASP A 24 -15.32 8.72 -0.57
CA ASP A 24 -16.10 7.48 -0.48
C ASP A 24 -16.68 7.09 -1.85
N GLN A 25 -15.81 7.08 -2.87
CA GLN A 25 -16.17 6.73 -4.24
C GLN A 25 -15.61 5.34 -4.55
N PRO A 26 -16.47 4.34 -4.84
CA PRO A 26 -15.98 3.02 -5.22
C PRO A 26 -15.29 3.09 -6.58
N ILE A 27 -14.26 2.26 -6.74
CA ILE A 27 -13.54 2.07 -8.00
C ILE A 27 -13.94 0.70 -8.56
N ASP A 28 -14.17 0.64 -9.88
CA ASP A 28 -14.45 -0.62 -10.54
C ASP A 28 -13.28 -1.60 -10.43
N THR A 29 -13.61 -2.88 -10.27
CA THR A 29 -12.62 -3.95 -10.16
C THR A 29 -11.79 -4.07 -11.44
N GLN A 30 -12.38 -3.81 -12.61
CA GLN A 30 -11.61 -3.86 -13.86
C GLN A 30 -10.53 -2.79 -13.90
N PHE A 31 -10.85 -1.57 -13.46
CA PHE A 31 -9.86 -0.48 -13.39
C PHE A 31 -8.67 -0.83 -12.49
N ILE A 32 -8.90 -1.50 -11.36
CA ILE A 32 -7.82 -1.98 -10.48
C ILE A 32 -6.95 -3.02 -11.20
N LYS A 33 -7.58 -3.97 -11.93
CA LYS A 33 -6.85 -4.98 -12.70
C LYS A 33 -5.98 -4.34 -13.80
N ASP A 34 -6.49 -3.31 -14.47
CA ASP A 34 -5.75 -2.60 -15.51
C ASP A 34 -4.50 -1.92 -14.94
N ILE A 35 -4.60 -1.29 -13.77
CA ILE A 35 -3.45 -0.73 -13.04
C ILE A 35 -2.43 -1.83 -12.72
N LEU A 36 -2.89 -2.99 -12.20
CA LEU A 36 -2.00 -4.09 -11.84
C LEU A 36 -1.32 -4.72 -13.06
N ASN A 37 -2.00 -4.79 -14.21
CA ASN A 37 -1.44 -5.28 -15.47
C ASN A 37 -0.32 -4.37 -16.00
N VAL A 38 -0.40 -3.06 -15.77
CA VAL A 38 0.70 -2.13 -16.07
C VAL A 38 1.83 -2.29 -15.05
N ALA A 39 1.49 -2.31 -13.76
CA ALA A 39 2.46 -2.37 -12.67
C ALA A 39 3.32 -3.64 -12.70
N CYS A 40 2.76 -4.78 -13.10
CA CYS A 40 3.49 -6.05 -13.17
C CYS A 40 4.58 -6.08 -14.26
N ARG A 41 4.68 -5.04 -15.11
CA ARG A 41 5.77 -4.89 -16.08
C ARG A 41 7.07 -4.36 -15.49
N ALA A 42 7.09 -4.00 -14.21
CA ALA A 42 8.32 -3.63 -13.53
C ALA A 42 9.36 -4.77 -13.63
N PRO A 43 10.65 -4.47 -13.81
CA PRO A 43 11.68 -5.50 -13.86
C PRO A 43 11.82 -6.19 -12.48
N SER A 44 12.20 -7.46 -12.49
CA SER A 44 12.55 -8.23 -11.28
C SER A 44 13.80 -9.08 -11.51
N GLY A 45 14.50 -9.45 -10.44
CA GLY A 45 15.65 -10.34 -10.50
C GLY A 45 15.29 -11.65 -11.19
N SER A 46 16.03 -12.00 -12.24
CA SER A 46 15.77 -13.15 -13.12
C SER A 46 14.33 -13.21 -13.67
N ASN A 47 13.64 -12.06 -13.76
CA ASN A 47 12.23 -11.94 -14.13
C ASN A 47 11.27 -12.84 -13.32
N THR A 48 11.59 -13.10 -12.04
CA THR A 48 10.82 -13.99 -11.16
C THR A 48 9.44 -13.46 -10.78
N GLN A 49 9.22 -12.14 -10.91
CA GLN A 49 7.95 -11.47 -10.60
C GLN A 49 7.39 -11.88 -9.23
N PRO A 50 8.17 -11.74 -8.13
CA PRO A 50 7.85 -12.37 -6.85
C PRO A 50 6.70 -11.69 -6.08
N TRP A 51 6.20 -10.56 -6.57
CA TRP A 51 5.18 -9.77 -5.90
C TRP A 51 3.86 -10.53 -5.75
N LYS A 52 3.28 -10.44 -4.56
CA LYS A 52 1.92 -10.90 -4.26
C LYS A 52 1.10 -9.68 -3.85
N VAL A 53 0.00 -9.42 -4.56
CA VAL A 53 -0.88 -8.28 -4.30
C VAL A 53 -2.23 -8.79 -3.77
N PHE A 54 -2.66 -8.25 -2.63
CA PHE A 54 -3.97 -8.50 -2.05
C PHE A 54 -4.78 -7.20 -2.12
N VAL A 55 -5.83 -7.20 -2.92
CA VAL A 55 -6.78 -6.07 -2.99
C VAL A 55 -7.90 -6.33 -2.00
N VAL A 56 -8.04 -5.46 -1.00
CA VAL A 56 -9.07 -5.57 0.04
C VAL A 56 -10.05 -4.42 -0.11
N SER A 57 -11.32 -4.73 -0.38
CA SER A 57 -12.38 -3.74 -0.61
C SER A 57 -13.67 -4.09 0.15
N GLY A 58 -14.63 -3.16 0.15
CA GLY A 58 -15.95 -3.34 0.75
C GLY A 58 -15.90 -3.80 2.21
N LYS A 59 -16.76 -4.77 2.56
CA LYS A 59 -16.88 -5.30 3.92
C LYS A 59 -15.57 -5.83 4.49
N LYS A 60 -14.76 -6.52 3.69
CA LYS A 60 -13.48 -7.09 4.16
C LYS A 60 -12.46 -6.01 4.50
N ARG A 61 -12.47 -4.89 3.77
CA ARG A 61 -11.65 -3.73 4.10
C ARG A 61 -12.08 -3.14 5.43
N GLN A 62 -13.38 -2.98 5.66
CA GLN A 62 -13.88 -2.45 6.92
C GLN A 62 -13.53 -3.35 8.11
N GLU A 63 -13.78 -4.66 7.99
CA GLU A 63 -13.41 -5.64 9.02
C GLU A 63 -11.91 -5.59 9.37
N LEU A 64 -11.04 -5.40 8.36
CA LEU A 64 -9.60 -5.26 8.58
C LEU A 64 -9.27 -3.97 9.34
N ILE A 65 -9.85 -2.84 8.93
CA ILE A 65 -9.65 -1.54 9.58
C ILE A 65 -10.07 -1.62 11.05
N ASP A 66 -11.28 -2.12 11.32
CA ASP A 66 -11.84 -2.19 12.67
C ASP A 66 -10.95 -3.02 13.59
N ARG A 67 -10.47 -4.18 13.11
CA ARG A 67 -9.56 -5.05 13.87
C ARG A 67 -8.22 -4.38 14.16
N VAL A 68 -7.61 -3.74 13.17
CA VAL A 68 -6.32 -3.06 13.35
C VAL A 68 -6.45 -1.88 14.32
N CYS A 69 -7.51 -1.09 14.20
CA CYS A 69 -7.78 0.02 15.13
C CYS A 69 -8.02 -0.49 16.56
N ALA A 70 -8.81 -1.55 16.75
CA ALA A 70 -9.05 -2.14 18.06
C ALA A 70 -7.75 -2.67 18.69
N LEU A 71 -6.95 -3.42 17.94
CA LEU A 71 -5.65 -3.93 18.39
C LEU A 71 -4.68 -2.80 18.76
N GLN A 72 -4.66 -1.71 17.99
CA GLN A 72 -3.80 -0.57 18.30
C GLN A 72 -4.21 0.09 19.63
N VAL A 73 -5.51 0.21 19.89
CA VAL A 73 -6.02 0.72 21.18
C VAL A 73 -5.65 -0.21 22.33
N GLU A 74 -5.69 -1.52 22.13
CA GLU A 74 -5.26 -2.51 23.14
C GLU A 74 -3.76 -2.41 23.42
N ILE A 75 -2.91 -2.31 22.39
CA ILE A 75 -1.47 -2.16 22.52
C ILE A 75 -1.11 -0.86 23.26
N ILE A 76 -1.83 0.24 23.02
CA ILE A 76 -1.62 1.50 23.74
C ILE A 76 -1.89 1.31 25.25
N LYS A 77 -2.89 0.51 25.62
CA LYS A 77 -3.22 0.21 27.03
C LYS A 77 -2.27 -0.80 27.66
N GLN A 78 -1.80 -1.76 26.86
CA GLN A 78 -0.98 -2.90 27.27
C GLN A 78 0.19 -3.09 26.28
N PRO A 79 1.28 -2.33 26.43
CA PRO A 79 2.40 -2.32 25.48
C PRO A 79 3.05 -3.69 25.25
N GLU A 80 2.99 -4.59 26.23
CA GLU A 80 3.51 -5.97 26.11
C GLU A 80 2.85 -6.78 24.99
N LEU A 81 1.61 -6.45 24.61
CA LEU A 81 0.90 -7.11 23.50
C LEU A 81 1.59 -6.89 22.16
N ALA A 82 2.37 -5.81 22.00
CA ALA A 82 3.13 -5.55 20.78
C ALA A 82 4.11 -6.68 20.44
N GLN A 83 4.61 -7.42 21.43
CA GLN A 83 5.53 -8.55 21.23
C GLN A 83 4.88 -9.71 20.47
N ARG A 84 3.54 -9.80 20.46
CA ARG A 84 2.80 -10.80 19.67
C ARG A 84 2.74 -10.47 18.18
N TYR A 85 3.02 -9.22 17.81
CA TYR A 85 2.87 -8.68 16.47
C TYR A 85 4.19 -8.08 15.98
N THR A 86 5.21 -8.93 15.83
CA THR A 86 6.50 -8.51 15.29
C THR A 86 6.52 -8.60 13.77
N ALA A 87 7.04 -7.56 13.12
CA ALA A 87 7.30 -7.61 11.69
C ALA A 87 8.41 -8.63 11.41
N PRO A 88 8.36 -9.36 10.27
CA PRO A 88 9.41 -10.32 9.91
C PRO A 88 10.77 -9.65 9.65
N PHE A 89 10.79 -8.33 9.49
CA PHE A 89 11.99 -7.51 9.35
C PHE A 89 11.80 -6.17 10.08
N ALA A 90 12.88 -5.63 10.62
CA ALA A 90 12.90 -4.30 11.23
C ALA A 90 12.76 -3.24 10.12
N TYR A 91 11.53 -2.79 9.86
CA TYR A 91 11.25 -1.80 8.82
C TYR A 91 11.59 -0.37 9.26
N TYR A 92 11.31 -0.05 10.53
CA TYR A 92 11.71 1.21 11.14
C TYR A 92 12.86 0.98 12.12
N PRO A 93 13.83 1.91 12.21
CA PRO A 93 14.86 1.84 13.24
C PRO A 93 14.22 1.89 14.63
N SER A 94 14.70 1.04 15.54
CA SER A 94 14.22 0.96 16.92
C SER A 94 14.69 2.11 17.80
N THR A 95 15.74 2.82 17.36
CA THR A 95 16.28 4.02 17.98
C THR A 95 15.95 5.22 17.11
N SER A 96 15.37 6.26 17.70
CA SER A 96 15.19 7.54 17.01
C SER A 96 16.56 8.17 16.75
N PHE A 97 16.81 8.64 15.53
CA PHE A 97 17.98 9.47 15.19
C PHE A 97 17.72 10.94 15.56
N TYR A 98 17.46 11.21 16.84
CA TYR A 98 17.37 12.55 17.40
C TYR A 98 18.03 12.60 18.78
#